data_AF-A0A3S0UMB3-F1
#
_entry.id   AF-A0A3S0UMB3-F1
#
_cell.length_a   1.000
_cell.length_b   1.000
_cell.length_c   1.000
_cell.angle_alpha   90.00
_cell.angle_beta   90.00
_cell.angle_gamma   90.00
#
_symmetry.space_group_name_H-M   'P 1'
#
loop_
_entity.id
_entity.type
_entity.pdbx_description
1 polymer ?
#
loop_
_entity_poly.entity_id
_entity_poly.type
_entity_poly.pdbx_seq_one_letter_code
_entity_poly.pdbx_strand_id
1 'polypeptide(L)'
;MSATPLGFWKLPARPDGAARHLAVITGGEAQQTMLFLQDGQWSILALFQDELAGKAAARTLDALLQSVTCLRMGGRDVLDGADTPRPGIEWAGYDREFEEADVAEQRDVEPRGRIWILPATDGASVGLKLPGHRRYDDAVAQFADVDAARAAVAAIDELLGVGPRG
;
A
#
# COMPACT_ATOMS: atom_id res chain seq x y z
N MET A 1 27.09 -2.72 -8.33
CA MET A 1 26.07 -3.57 -7.67
C MET A 1 24.75 -3.37 -8.40
N SER A 2 23.98 -4.44 -8.64
CA SER A 2 22.72 -4.40 -9.40
C SER A 2 21.53 -4.15 -8.48
N ALA A 3 20.59 -3.31 -8.92
CA ALA A 3 19.29 -3.18 -8.28
C ALA A 3 18.40 -4.37 -8.66
N THR A 4 17.69 -4.93 -7.68
CA THR A 4 16.81 -6.09 -7.85
C THR A 4 15.36 -5.68 -7.58
N PRO A 5 14.48 -5.68 -8.59
CA PRO A 5 13.06 -5.43 -8.37
C PRO A 5 12.42 -6.63 -7.67
N LEU A 6 11.68 -6.36 -6.59
CA LEU A 6 10.84 -7.32 -5.87
C LEU A 6 9.38 -7.23 -6.31
N GLY A 7 8.96 -6.04 -6.78
CA GLY A 7 7.67 -5.76 -7.38
C GLY A 7 7.76 -4.52 -8.26
N PHE A 8 7.02 -4.49 -9.37
CA PHE A 8 7.08 -3.40 -10.34
C PHE A 8 5.75 -3.30 -11.08
N TRP A 9 5.02 -2.21 -10.84
CA TRP A 9 3.67 -2.01 -11.34
C TRP A 9 3.60 -0.74 -12.18
N LYS A 10 3.00 -0.84 -13.36
CA LYS A 10 2.75 0.30 -14.23
C LYS A 10 1.47 1.00 -13.80
N LEU A 11 1.59 2.30 -13.52
CA LEU A 11 0.44 3.15 -13.22
C LEU A 11 -0.26 3.61 -14.50
N PRO A 12 -1.56 4.00 -14.42
CA PRO A 12 -2.26 4.62 -15.53
C PRO A 12 -1.50 5.84 -16.09
N ALA A 13 -1.52 5.97 -17.41
CA ALA A 13 -0.85 7.08 -18.09
C ALA A 13 -1.55 8.42 -17.79
N ARG A 14 -0.76 9.48 -17.57
CA ARG A 14 -1.26 10.85 -17.51
C ARG A 14 -1.29 11.49 -18.90
N PRO A 15 -2.03 12.60 -19.09
CA PRO A 15 -2.10 13.30 -20.38
C PRO A 15 -0.76 13.78 -20.93
N ASP A 16 0.24 13.95 -20.07
CA ASP A 16 1.61 14.34 -20.44
C ASP A 16 2.44 13.19 -21.04
N GLY A 17 1.92 11.95 -21.01
CA GLY A 17 2.57 10.77 -21.55
C GLY A 17 3.77 10.26 -20.74
N ALA A 18 4.03 10.81 -19.55
CA ALA A 18 5.14 10.38 -18.72
C ALA A 18 4.93 8.92 -18.24
N ALA A 19 6.00 8.14 -18.27
CA ALA A 19 5.99 6.78 -17.72
C ALA A 19 5.88 6.85 -16.19
N ARG A 20 4.94 6.09 -15.62
CA ARG A 20 4.64 6.08 -14.20
C ARG A 20 4.68 4.66 -13.65
N HIS A 21 5.41 4.47 -12.56
CA HIS A 21 5.62 3.15 -11.96
C HIS A 21 5.67 3.23 -10.44
N LEU A 22 5.06 2.26 -9.77
CA LEU A 22 5.31 1.95 -8.37
C LEU A 22 6.24 0.74 -8.35
N ALA A 23 7.27 0.73 -7.51
CA ALA A 23 8.21 -0.38 -7.46
C ALA A 23 8.75 -0.63 -6.05
N VAL A 24 8.91 -1.90 -5.69
CA VAL A 24 9.71 -2.30 -4.53
C VAL A 24 11.05 -2.81 -5.05
N ILE A 25 12.14 -2.18 -4.65
CA ILE A 25 13.48 -2.46 -5.18
C ILE A 25 14.47 -2.60 -4.03
N THR A 26 15.30 -3.64 -4.08
CA THR A 26 16.50 -3.77 -3.23
C THR A 26 17.71 -3.32 -4.01
N GLY A 27 18.51 -2.41 -3.44
CA GLY A 27 19.74 -1.97 -4.09
C GLY A 27 20.44 -0.82 -3.38
N GLY A 28 21.29 -0.12 -4.15
CA GLY A 28 22.19 0.91 -3.61
C GLY A 28 23.38 0.32 -2.84
N GLU A 29 24.27 1.18 -2.37
CA GLU A 29 25.45 0.77 -1.60
C GLU A 29 25.09 0.11 -0.27
N ALA A 30 23.99 0.55 0.34
CA ALA A 30 23.48 0.02 1.60
C ALA A 30 22.62 -1.25 1.45
N GLN A 31 22.36 -1.72 0.22
CA GLN A 31 21.48 -2.87 -0.06
C GLN A 31 20.11 -2.75 0.63
N GLN A 32 19.57 -1.54 0.64
CA GLN A 32 18.30 -1.24 1.28
C GLN A 32 17.14 -1.59 0.36
N THR A 33 16.04 -2.03 0.97
CA THR A 33 14.79 -2.31 0.25
C THR A 33 13.85 -1.14 0.43
N MET A 34 13.40 -0.55 -0.67
CA MET A 34 12.63 0.69 -0.67
C MET A 34 11.42 0.60 -1.59
N LEU A 35 10.37 1.34 -1.24
CA LEU A 35 9.24 1.63 -2.14
C LEU A 35 9.58 2.89 -2.94
N PHE A 36 9.43 2.82 -4.25
CA PHE A 36 9.72 3.89 -5.19
C PHE A 36 8.49 4.24 -6.00
N LEU A 37 8.34 5.52 -6.28
CA LEU A 37 7.42 6.03 -7.29
C LEU A 37 8.21 6.72 -8.38
N GLN A 38 7.94 6.36 -9.62
CA GLN A 38 8.30 7.14 -10.80
C GLN A 38 7.06 7.92 -11.21
N ASP A 39 7.12 9.24 -11.11
CA ASP A 39 6.09 10.16 -11.61
C ASP A 39 6.78 11.38 -12.24
N GLY A 40 7.43 11.14 -13.38
CA GLY A 40 8.41 12.04 -13.98
C GLY A 40 9.83 11.75 -13.49
N GLN A 41 10.10 11.95 -12.20
CA GLN A 41 11.36 11.54 -11.55
C GLN A 41 11.12 10.38 -10.57
N TRP A 42 12.19 9.64 -10.25
CA TRP A 42 12.15 8.60 -9.23
C TRP A 42 12.27 9.20 -7.83
N SER A 43 11.31 8.89 -6.96
CA SER A 43 11.31 9.28 -5.55
C SER A 43 11.23 8.04 -4.66
N ILE A 44 12.02 8.03 -3.58
CA ILE A 44 11.88 7.04 -2.50
C ILE A 44 10.66 7.46 -1.66
N LEU A 45 9.71 6.55 -1.50
CA LEU A 45 8.52 6.77 -0.69
C LEU A 45 8.68 6.19 0.71
N ALA A 46 9.21 4.98 0.82
CA ALA A 46 9.33 4.28 2.09
C ALA A 46 10.56 3.39 2.13
N LEU A 47 11.08 3.16 3.33
CA LEU A 47 12.13 2.19 3.62
C LEU A 47 11.51 0.98 4.31
N PHE A 48 11.73 -0.21 3.74
CA PHE A 48 11.32 -1.47 4.36
C PHE A 48 12.30 -1.88 5.45
N GLN A 49 11.79 -2.55 6.48
CA GLN A 49 12.60 -3.10 7.57
C GLN A 49 13.71 -4.04 7.06
N ASP A 50 13.38 -4.89 6.10
CA ASP A 50 14.30 -5.80 5.43
C ASP A 50 13.78 -6.20 4.03
N GLU A 51 14.56 -6.99 3.29
CA GLU A 51 14.18 -7.47 1.95
C GLU A 51 12.95 -8.40 1.98
N LEU A 52 12.77 -9.18 3.05
CA LEU A 52 11.62 -10.08 3.18
C LEU A 52 10.33 -9.30 3.41
N ALA A 53 10.38 -8.20 4.15
CA ALA A 53 9.29 -7.24 4.31
C ALA A 53 8.90 -6.62 2.96
N GLY A 54 9.89 -6.20 2.16
CA GLY A 54 9.64 -5.72 0.80
C GLY A 54 9.00 -6.78 -0.11
N LYS A 55 9.49 -8.03 -0.07
CA LYS A 55 8.89 -9.15 -0.82
C LYS A 55 7.46 -9.45 -0.36
N ALA A 56 7.20 -9.40 0.95
CA ALA A 56 5.87 -9.63 1.49
C ALA A 56 4.90 -8.54 1.01
N ALA A 57 5.28 -7.27 1.14
CA ALA A 57 4.45 -6.16 0.69
C ALA A 57 4.18 -6.21 -0.83
N ALA A 58 5.20 -6.53 -1.64
CA ALA A 58 5.03 -6.70 -3.08
C ALA A 58 4.03 -7.81 -3.42
N ARG A 59 4.16 -8.98 -2.78
CA ARG A 59 3.21 -10.10 -2.96
C ARG A 59 1.80 -9.75 -2.49
N THR A 60 1.67 -9.00 -1.40
CA THR A 60 0.36 -8.55 -0.91
C THR A 60 -0.28 -7.59 -1.91
N LEU A 61 0.49 -6.67 -2.51
CA LEU A 61 -0.04 -5.77 -3.54
C LEU A 61 -0.45 -6.54 -4.81
N ASP A 62 0.36 -7.51 -5.25
CA ASP A 62 -0.03 -8.42 -6.34
C ASP A 62 -1.31 -9.18 -6.02
N ALA A 63 -1.48 -9.64 -4.77
CA ALA A 63 -2.70 -10.29 -4.34
C ALA A 63 -3.92 -9.35 -4.39
N LEU A 64 -3.76 -8.09 -3.96
CA LEU A 64 -4.82 -7.08 -4.10
C LEU A 64 -5.20 -6.86 -5.57
N LEU A 65 -4.22 -6.74 -6.47
CA LEU A 65 -4.46 -6.55 -7.90
C LEU A 65 -5.12 -7.74 -8.60
N GLN A 66 -4.94 -8.95 -8.05
CA GLN A 66 -5.54 -10.18 -8.55
C GLN A 66 -6.90 -10.49 -7.90
N SER A 67 -7.34 -9.68 -6.94
CA SER A 67 -8.60 -9.90 -6.24
C SER A 67 -9.79 -9.57 -7.14
N VAL A 68 -10.88 -10.31 -6.96
CA VAL A 68 -12.16 -10.06 -7.66
C VAL A 68 -12.76 -8.74 -7.19
N THR A 69 -12.76 -8.52 -5.87
CA THR A 69 -13.20 -7.26 -5.25
C THR A 69 -12.11 -6.72 -4.36
N CYS A 70 -11.87 -5.41 -4.42
CA CYS A 70 -11.03 -4.71 -3.46
C CYS A 70 -11.84 -3.64 -2.73
N LEU A 71 -11.80 -3.67 -1.40
CA LEU A 71 -12.41 -2.67 -0.54
C LEU A 71 -11.35 -1.69 -0.05
N ARG A 72 -11.56 -0.40 -0.30
CA ARG A 72 -10.80 0.71 0.31
C ARG A 72 -11.57 1.22 1.52
N MET A 73 -10.95 1.14 2.70
CA MET A 73 -11.48 1.58 3.98
C MET A 73 -10.64 2.74 4.53
N GLY A 74 -11.23 3.54 5.42
CA GLY A 74 -10.56 4.70 6.01
C GLY A 74 -10.90 6.01 5.31
N GLY A 75 -10.21 7.08 5.72
CA GLY A 75 -10.50 8.44 5.28
C GLY A 75 -10.01 8.79 3.88
N ARG A 76 -10.08 10.08 3.53
CA ARG A 76 -9.51 10.60 2.27
C ARG A 76 -8.01 10.79 2.40
N ASP A 77 -7.54 11.18 3.58
CA ASP A 77 -6.13 11.40 3.91
C ASP A 77 -5.58 10.28 4.79
N VAL A 78 -4.28 10.04 4.70
CA VAL A 78 -3.59 9.04 5.51
C VAL A 78 -3.57 9.39 7.01
N LEU A 79 -3.74 10.67 7.36
CA LEU A 79 -3.83 11.12 8.74
C LEU A 79 -5.27 11.08 9.31
N ASP A 80 -6.26 10.73 8.49
CA ASP A 80 -7.65 10.71 8.92
C ASP A 80 -7.89 9.63 9.99
N GLY A 81 -8.69 9.99 10.99
CA GLY A 81 -9.07 9.10 12.09
C GLY A 81 -7.89 8.67 12.96
N ALA A 82 -6.83 9.48 13.07
CA ALA A 82 -5.65 9.22 13.91
C ALA A 82 -5.98 8.91 15.39
N ASP A 83 -7.14 9.36 15.87
CA ASP A 83 -7.68 9.12 17.21
C ASP A 83 -8.65 7.93 17.29
N THR A 84 -8.84 7.19 16.18
CA THR A 84 -9.74 6.04 16.09
C THR A 84 -8.98 4.72 16.24
N PRO A 85 -9.67 3.60 16.52
CA PRO A 85 -9.04 2.27 16.54
C PRO A 85 -8.47 1.81 15.18
N ARG A 86 -8.84 2.46 14.07
CA ARG A 86 -8.45 2.07 12.71
C ARG A 86 -8.11 3.31 11.87
N PRO A 87 -7.00 4.02 12.20
CA PRO A 87 -6.60 5.24 11.50
C PRO A 87 -6.07 4.99 10.09
N GLY A 88 -6.01 6.00 9.24
CA GLY A 88 -5.40 5.92 7.91
C GLY A 88 -6.24 5.17 6.88
N ILE A 89 -5.58 4.45 5.98
CA ILE A 89 -6.21 3.86 4.77
C ILE A 89 -5.80 2.39 4.62
N GLU A 90 -6.81 1.52 4.56
CA GLU A 90 -6.63 0.08 4.39
C GLU A 90 -7.30 -0.41 3.11
N TRP A 91 -6.59 -1.27 2.37
CA TRP A 91 -7.14 -2.02 1.25
C TRP A 91 -7.21 -3.50 1.60
N ALA A 92 -8.36 -4.11 1.34
CA ALA A 92 -8.58 -5.55 1.51
C ALA A 92 -9.12 -6.14 0.22
N GLY A 93 -8.40 -7.12 -0.32
CA GLY A 93 -8.75 -7.82 -1.56
C GLY A 93 -9.39 -9.17 -1.29
N TYR A 94 -10.42 -9.54 -2.05
CA TYR A 94 -11.21 -10.76 -1.87
C TYR A 94 -11.40 -11.49 -3.20
N ASP A 95 -11.45 -12.83 -3.14
CA ASP A 95 -11.69 -13.71 -4.29
C ASP A 95 -13.20 -13.88 -4.61
N ARG A 96 -14.04 -12.97 -4.13
CA ARG A 96 -15.50 -12.97 -4.34
C ARG A 96 -16.03 -11.55 -4.56
N GLU A 97 -17.18 -11.45 -5.20
CA GLU A 97 -18.03 -10.25 -5.12
C GLU A 97 -18.79 -10.23 -3.79
N PHE A 98 -19.08 -9.04 -3.28
CA PHE A 98 -19.95 -8.87 -2.12
C PHE A 98 -21.30 -8.35 -2.59
N GLU A 99 -22.38 -9.00 -2.16
CA GLU A 99 -23.73 -8.45 -2.31
C GLU A 99 -24.01 -7.44 -1.19
N GLU A 100 -24.94 -6.51 -1.39
CA GLU A 100 -25.29 -5.48 -0.40
C GLU A 100 -25.70 -6.08 0.95
N ALA A 101 -26.28 -7.29 0.93
CA ALA A 101 -26.62 -8.08 2.11
C ALA A 101 -25.38 -8.62 2.87
N ASP A 102 -24.27 -8.93 2.19
CA ASP A 102 -23.03 -9.42 2.82
C ASP A 102 -22.37 -8.36 3.71
N VAL A 103 -22.55 -7.07 3.39
CA VAL A 103 -22.02 -5.95 4.19
C VAL A 103 -22.80 -5.80 5.50
N ALA A 104 -24.10 -6.07 5.48
CA ALA A 104 -24.97 -5.99 6.66
C ALA A 104 -24.76 -7.16 7.64
N GLU A 105 -24.39 -8.35 7.15
CA GLU A 105 -24.24 -9.56 7.96
C GLU A 105 -22.84 -9.77 8.56
N GLN A 106 -21.87 -8.85 8.35
CA GLN A 106 -20.49 -8.96 8.87
C GLN A 106 -19.91 -10.38 8.73
N ARG A 107 -19.91 -10.95 7.52
CA ARG A 107 -19.26 -12.25 7.33
C ARG A 107 -17.73 -12.09 7.45
N ASP A 108 -17.16 -12.82 8.41
CA ASP A 108 -15.71 -13.03 8.64
C ASP A 108 -15.06 -13.76 7.44
N VAL A 109 -15.05 -13.14 6.28
CA VAL A 109 -14.29 -13.66 5.13
C VAL A 109 -12.88 -13.12 5.23
N GLU A 110 -11.93 -14.05 5.31
CA GLU A 110 -10.51 -13.68 5.28
C GLU A 110 -10.18 -13.15 3.86
N PRO A 111 -9.67 -11.92 3.74
CA PRO A 111 -9.20 -11.39 2.46
C PRO A 111 -7.96 -12.14 1.97
N ARG A 112 -7.78 -12.14 0.65
CA ARG A 112 -6.59 -12.63 -0.04
C ARG A 112 -5.33 -11.86 0.35
N GLY A 113 -5.49 -10.57 0.67
CA GLY A 113 -4.43 -9.69 1.14
C GLY A 113 -4.99 -8.41 1.75
N ARG A 114 -4.24 -7.86 2.73
CA ARG A 114 -4.51 -6.55 3.32
C ARG A 114 -3.25 -5.71 3.35
N ILE A 115 -3.34 -4.48 2.88
CA ILE A 115 -2.32 -3.44 3.08
C ILE A 115 -2.95 -2.31 3.86
N TRP A 116 -2.25 -1.83 4.87
CA TRP A 116 -2.70 -0.71 5.68
C TRP A 116 -1.60 0.34 5.79
N ILE A 117 -1.88 1.55 5.30
CA ILE A 117 -1.02 2.71 5.52
C ILE A 117 -1.65 3.55 6.64
N LEU A 118 -0.92 3.75 7.72
CA LEU A 118 -1.46 4.34 8.95
C LEU A 118 -0.45 5.29 9.62
N PRO A 119 -0.94 6.36 10.27
CA PRO A 119 -0.08 7.22 11.06
C PRO A 119 0.38 6.46 12.31
N ALA A 120 1.60 6.74 12.74
CA ALA A 120 2.04 6.38 14.08
C ALA A 120 1.26 7.18 15.12
N THR A 121 1.22 6.68 16.34
CA THR A 121 0.48 7.29 17.46
C THR A 121 0.99 8.68 17.82
N ASP A 122 2.24 9.01 17.46
CA ASP A 122 2.85 10.33 17.65
C ASP A 122 2.45 11.35 16.56
N GLY A 123 1.76 10.90 15.50
CA GLY A 123 1.38 11.70 14.34
C GLY A 123 2.56 12.20 13.49
N ALA A 124 3.79 11.82 13.83
CA ALA A 124 5.01 12.34 13.22
C ALA A 124 5.55 11.42 12.12
N SER A 125 5.08 10.17 12.07
CA SER A 125 5.49 9.19 11.06
C SER A 125 4.30 8.41 10.52
N VAL A 126 4.49 7.82 9.34
CA VAL A 126 3.50 6.95 8.69
C VAL A 126 4.16 5.62 8.39
N GLY A 127 3.45 4.53 8.70
CA GLY A 127 3.91 3.16 8.47
C GLY A 127 3.08 2.44 7.42
N LEU A 128 3.66 1.38 6.84
CA LEU A 128 2.95 0.37 6.06
C LEU A 128 2.87 -0.92 6.88
N LYS A 129 1.66 -1.41 7.14
CA LYS A 129 1.37 -2.69 7.78
C LYS A 129 0.77 -3.69 6.79
N LEU A 130 0.96 -4.98 7.09
CA LEU A 130 0.36 -6.10 6.37
C LEU A 130 -0.56 -6.89 7.33
N PRO A 131 -1.78 -6.40 7.62
CA PRO A 131 -2.66 -7.04 8.61
C PRO A 131 -2.92 -8.52 8.31
N GLY A 132 -2.86 -9.36 9.35
CA GLY A 132 -3.05 -10.82 9.24
C GLY A 132 -1.82 -11.58 8.71
N HIS A 133 -0.72 -10.90 8.40
CA HIS A 133 0.52 -11.57 7.98
C HIS A 133 1.22 -12.23 9.17
N ARG A 134 1.37 -13.56 9.15
CA ARG A 134 1.90 -14.40 10.26
C ARG A 134 3.25 -13.98 10.88
N ARG A 135 4.07 -13.21 10.15
CA ARG A 135 5.39 -12.76 10.59
C ARG A 135 5.41 -11.28 10.99
N TYR A 136 4.47 -10.48 10.50
CA TYR A 136 4.55 -9.03 10.57
C TYR A 136 3.29 -8.47 11.23
N ASP A 137 3.32 -8.42 12.56
CA ASP A 137 2.25 -7.80 13.37
C ASP A 137 2.40 -6.26 13.41
N ASP A 138 3.62 -5.77 13.13
CA ASP A 138 3.97 -4.36 13.10
C ASP A 138 4.25 -3.81 11.69
N ALA A 139 4.54 -2.51 11.62
CA ALA A 139 4.83 -1.83 10.36
C ALA A 139 6.08 -2.45 9.71
N VAL A 140 5.95 -2.85 8.45
CA VAL A 140 7.01 -3.46 7.64
C VAL A 140 7.82 -2.43 6.86
N ALA A 141 7.30 -1.20 6.76
CA ALA A 141 8.00 -0.07 6.18
C ALA A 141 7.62 1.24 6.90
N GLN A 142 8.54 2.20 6.85
CA GLN A 142 8.34 3.57 7.29
C GLN A 142 8.42 4.50 6.07
N PHE A 143 7.43 5.38 5.92
CA PHE A 143 7.44 6.40 4.87
C PHE A 143 8.43 7.51 5.21
N ALA A 144 9.02 8.11 4.18
CA ALA A 144 9.98 9.21 4.33
C ALA A 144 9.33 10.42 5.02
N ASP A 145 8.08 10.73 4.63
CA ASP A 145 7.23 11.75 5.23
C ASP A 145 5.74 11.47 4.90
N VAL A 146 4.86 12.36 5.34
CA VAL A 146 3.40 12.25 5.09
C VAL A 146 3.07 12.41 3.61
N ASP A 147 3.79 13.23 2.85
CA ASP A 147 3.51 13.45 1.44
C ASP A 147 3.92 12.23 0.59
N ALA A 148 5.01 11.55 0.96
CA ALA A 148 5.40 10.27 0.43
C ALA A 148 4.35 9.18 0.70
N ALA A 149 3.76 9.17 1.90
CA ALA A 149 2.65 8.28 2.21
C ALA A 149 1.40 8.59 1.37
N ARG A 150 1.03 9.87 1.21
CA ARG A 150 -0.08 10.29 0.33
C ARG A 150 0.16 9.90 -1.12
N ALA A 151 1.38 10.06 -1.62
CA ALA A 151 1.76 9.65 -2.97
C ALA A 151 1.65 8.13 -3.15
N ALA A 152 2.02 7.35 -2.14
CA ALA A 152 1.84 5.90 -2.15
C ALA A 152 0.35 5.50 -2.15
N VAL A 153 -0.47 6.13 -1.31
CA VAL A 153 -1.92 5.94 -1.27
C VAL A 153 -2.52 6.21 -2.65
N ALA A 154 -2.20 7.36 -3.25
CA ALA A 154 -2.69 7.72 -4.58
C ALA A 154 -2.26 6.70 -5.65
N ALA A 155 -1.00 6.25 -5.62
CA ALA A 155 -0.52 5.24 -6.55
C ALA A 155 -1.24 3.90 -6.37
N ILE A 156 -1.49 3.45 -5.13
CA ILE A 156 -2.22 2.20 -4.86
C ILE A 156 -3.69 2.32 -5.28
N ASP A 157 -4.35 3.44 -4.96
CA ASP A 157 -5.72 3.74 -5.38
C ASP A 157 -5.84 3.68 -6.92
N GLU A 158 -4.92 4.33 -7.63
CA GLU A 158 -4.85 4.30 -9.10
C GLU A 158 -4.60 2.89 -9.67
N LEU A 159 -3.71 2.10 -9.06
CA LEU A 159 -3.44 0.72 -9.49
C LEU A 159 -4.66 -0.18 -9.32
N LEU A 160 -5.40 -0.03 -8.22
CA LEU A 160 -6.56 -0.84 -7.90
C LEU A 160 -7.84 -0.32 -8.56
N GLY A 161 -7.81 0.85 -9.21
CA GLY A 161 -8.99 1.49 -9.79
C GLY A 161 -10.02 1.89 -8.73
N VAL A 162 -9.57 2.19 -7.51
CA VAL A 162 -10.40 2.61 -6.37
C VAL A 162 -10.05 4.05 -5.97
N GLY A 163 -10.93 4.69 -5.20
CA GLY A 163 -10.68 6.04 -4.68
C GLY A 163 -11.62 6.36 -3.52
N PRO A 164 -11.45 7.52 -2.86
CA PRO A 164 -12.36 7.94 -1.81
C PRO A 164 -13.78 8.01 -2.35
N ARG A 165 -14.69 7.22 -1.77
CA ARG A 165 -16.12 7.36 -2.04
C ARG A 165 -16.57 8.69 -1.41
N GLY A 166 -17.14 9.56 -2.24
CA GLY A 166 -17.63 10.88 -1.87
C GLY A 166 -18.84 10.84 -0.94
#